data_AF-A0A7C5RC03-F1
#
_entry.id   AF-A0A7C5RC03-F1
#
_cell.length_a   1.000
_cell.length_b   1.000
_cell.length_c   1.000
_cell.angle_alpha   90.00
_cell.angle_beta   90.00
_cell.angle_gamma   90.00
#
_symmetry.space_group_name_H-M   'P 1'
#
loop_
_entity.id
_entity.type
_entity.pdbx_description
1 polymer ?
#
loop_
_entity_poly.entity_id
_entity_poly.type
_entity_poly.pdbx_seq_one_letter_code
_entity_poly.pdbx_strand_id
1 'polypeptide(L)'
;MARVWIYVAVFAALVVRTALELVIFLQPLPRAVVDASIVLLAGGKAVLIALFFMHLAYEPRSLSYLAVLGIGAVVAFLLLSVLSLIGVQFVPVR
;
A
#
# COMPACT_ATOMS: atom_id res chain seq x y z
N MET A 1 -25.19 14.52 9.02
CA MET A 1 -25.19 13.03 8.87
C MET A 1 -24.56 12.53 7.57
N ALA A 2 -24.65 13.24 6.44
CA ALA A 2 -24.10 12.79 5.15
C ALA A 2 -22.59 12.43 5.16
N ARG A 3 -21.76 13.10 5.98
CA ARG A 3 -20.33 12.78 6.10
C ARG A 3 -20.07 11.35 6.61
N VAL A 4 -20.86 10.87 7.57
CA VAL A 4 -20.69 9.53 8.17
C VAL A 4 -20.92 8.44 7.13
N TRP A 5 -21.89 8.63 6.23
CA TRP A 5 -22.19 7.70 5.15
C TRP A 5 -21.02 7.49 4.18
N ILE A 6 -20.21 8.52 3.95
CA ILE A 6 -18.99 8.40 3.11
C ILE A 6 -17.99 7.46 3.80
N TYR A 7 -17.73 7.63 5.10
CA TYR A 7 -16.83 6.74 5.84
C TYR A 7 -17.32 5.30 5.86
N VAL A 8 -18.63 5.08 6.02
CA VAL A 8 -19.24 3.75 5.99
C VAL A 8 -19.09 3.12 4.60
N ALA A 9 -19.27 3.89 3.52
CA ALA A 9 -19.08 3.40 2.16
C ALA A 9 -17.62 3.02 1.88
N VAL A 10 -16.65 3.84 2.32
CA VAL A 10 -15.21 3.52 2.18
C VAL A 10 -14.85 2.30 3.02
N PHE A 11 -15.39 2.19 4.23
CA PHE A 11 -15.20 1.01 5.08
C PHE A 11 -15.74 -0.25 4.40
N ALA A 12 -16.94 -0.21 3.82
CA ALA A 12 -17.48 -1.33 3.05
C ALA A 12 -16.57 -1.72 1.88
N ALA A 13 -16.01 -0.73 1.16
CA ALA A 13 -15.06 -0.99 0.08
C ALA A 13 -13.76 -1.66 0.58
N LEU A 14 -13.26 -1.28 1.76
CA LEU A 14 -12.11 -1.94 2.40
C LEU A 14 -12.42 -3.40 2.75
N VAL A 15 -13.60 -3.67 3.31
CA VAL A 15 -14.05 -5.03 3.65
C VAL A 15 -14.16 -5.89 2.39
N VAL A 16 -14.77 -5.37 1.32
CA VAL A 16 -14.89 -6.09 0.04
C VAL A 16 -13.51 -6.41 -0.55
N ARG A 17 -12.55 -5.47 -0.50
CA ARG A 17 -11.18 -5.74 -0.97
C ARG A 17 -10.50 -6.84 -0.17
N THR A 18 -10.67 -6.87 1.15
CA THR A 18 -10.13 -7.95 1.98
C THR A 18 -10.79 -9.29 1.68
N ALA A 19 -12.11 -9.32 1.48
CA ALA A 19 -12.80 -10.54 1.07
C ALA A 19 -12.27 -11.05 -0.30
N LEU A 20 -12.03 -10.13 -1.24
CA LEU A 20 -11.46 -10.46 -2.55
C LEU A 20 -10.03 -11.00 -2.45
N GLU A 21 -9.19 -10.47 -1.56
CA GLU A 21 -7.85 -11.04 -1.29
C GLU A 21 -7.94 -12.48 -0.81
N LEU A 22 -8.85 -12.79 0.13
CA LEU A 22 -9.05 -14.15 0.59
C LEU A 22 -9.47 -15.06 -0.58
N VAL A 23 -10.44 -14.63 -1.38
CA VAL A 23 -10.89 -15.40 -2.55
C VAL A 23 -9.73 -15.70 -3.50
N ILE A 24 -8.90 -14.69 -3.83
CA ILE A 24 -7.75 -14.86 -4.72
C ILE A 24 -6.73 -15.84 -4.12
N PHE A 25 -6.46 -15.74 -2.81
CA PHE A 25 -5.51 -16.60 -2.11
C PHE A 25 -5.96 -18.06 -2.05
N LEU A 26 -7.27 -18.30 -1.95
CA LEU A 26 -7.86 -19.65 -1.90
C LEU A 26 -7.91 -20.34 -3.28
N GLN A 27 -7.71 -19.61 -4.37
CA GLN A 27 -7.70 -20.17 -5.72
C GLN A 27 -6.33 -20.78 -6.05
N PRO A 28 -6.26 -21.89 -6.80
CA PRO A 28 -5.00 -22.50 -7.23
C PRO A 28 -4.37 -21.73 -8.41
N LEU A 29 -4.08 -20.45 -8.20
CA LEU A 29 -3.45 -19.57 -9.18
C LEU A 29 -1.92 -19.62 -9.08
N PRO A 30 -1.19 -19.25 -10.15
CA PRO A 30 0.27 -19.09 -10.08
C PRO A 30 0.65 -18.09 -8.99
N ARG A 31 1.68 -18.39 -8.19
CA ARG A 31 2.09 -17.55 -7.05
C ARG A 31 2.35 -16.10 -7.45
N ALA A 32 3.01 -15.88 -8.59
CA ALA A 32 3.27 -14.53 -9.09
C ALA A 32 1.99 -13.72 -9.33
N VAL A 33 0.92 -14.37 -9.79
CA VAL A 33 -0.39 -13.72 -10.01
C VAL A 33 -1.03 -13.41 -8.66
N VAL A 34 -1.02 -14.36 -7.72
CA VAL A 34 -1.56 -14.16 -6.36
C VAL A 34 -0.84 -13.01 -5.66
N ASP A 35 0.49 -13.01 -5.66
CA ASP A 35 1.33 -12.00 -5.00
C ASP A 35 1.11 -10.62 -5.61
N ALA A 36 1.13 -10.50 -6.94
CA ALA A 36 0.86 -9.24 -7.62
C ALA A 36 -0.55 -8.70 -7.32
N SER A 37 -1.55 -9.59 -7.30
CA SER A 37 -2.93 -9.24 -6.96
C SER A 37 -3.02 -8.69 -5.54
N ILE A 38 -2.47 -9.42 -4.58
CA ILE A 38 -2.52 -9.05 -3.16
C ILE A 38 -1.81 -7.71 -2.93
N VAL A 39 -0.64 -7.48 -3.53
CA VAL A 39 0.06 -6.19 -3.42
C VAL A 39 -0.78 -5.05 -3.97
N LEU A 40 -1.45 -5.26 -5.11
CA LEU A 40 -2.28 -4.23 -5.75
C LEU A 40 -3.53 -3.92 -4.93
N LEU A 41 -4.20 -4.96 -4.39
CA LEU A 41 -5.35 -4.80 -3.49
C LEU A 41 -4.95 -4.11 -2.16
N ALA A 42 -3.80 -4.50 -1.59
CA ALA A 42 -3.26 -3.91 -0.37
C ALA A 42 -2.90 -2.42 -0.57
N GLY A 43 -2.24 -2.09 -1.68
CA GLY A 43 -1.92 -0.72 -2.06
C GLY A 43 -3.17 0.14 -2.21
N GLY A 44 -4.20 -0.38 -2.88
CA GLY A 44 -5.49 0.31 -3.00
C GLY A 44 -6.15 0.60 -1.64
N LYS A 45 -6.07 -0.33 -0.68
CA LYS A 45 -6.58 -0.12 0.69
C LYS A 45 -5.78 0.97 1.42
N ALA A 46 -4.45 0.94 1.32
CA ALA A 46 -3.58 1.96 1.93
C ALA A 46 -3.95 3.37 1.44
N VAL A 47 -4.22 3.54 0.14
CA VAL A 47 -4.65 4.83 -0.42
C VAL A 47 -6.00 5.28 0.15
N LEU A 48 -6.98 4.39 0.23
CA LEU A 48 -8.29 4.72 0.82
C LEU A 48 -8.17 5.13 2.29
N ILE A 49 -7.35 4.43 3.06
CA ILE A 49 -7.09 4.74 4.48
C ILE A 49 -6.40 6.09 4.60
N ALA A 50 -5.36 6.35 3.80
CA ALA A 50 -4.61 7.60 3.82
C ALA A 50 -5.50 8.81 3.48
N LEU A 51 -6.33 8.70 2.44
CA LEU A 51 -7.18 9.81 1.99
C LEU A 51 -8.35 10.09 2.94
N PHE A 52 -9.04 9.04 3.40
CA PHE A 52 -10.30 9.20 4.13
C PHE A 52 -10.14 9.09 5.64
N PHE A 53 -9.36 8.12 6.15
CA PHE A 53 -9.29 7.85 7.60
C PHE A 53 -8.17 8.61 8.29
N MET A 54 -7.01 8.79 7.65
CA MET A 54 -5.91 9.60 8.19
C MET A 54 -6.11 11.11 8.03
N HIS A 55 -7.24 11.57 7.48
CA HIS A 55 -7.54 12.99 7.24
C HIS A 55 -6.51 13.74 6.37
N LEU A 56 -5.60 13.04 5.68
CA LEU A 56 -4.53 13.64 4.89
C LEU A 56 -5.07 14.51 3.74
N ALA A 57 -6.30 14.24 3.26
CA ALA A 57 -6.99 15.06 2.28
C ALA A 57 -7.43 16.46 2.81
N TYR A 58 -7.50 16.62 4.14
CA TYR A 58 -7.99 17.84 4.81
C TYR A 58 -6.90 18.57 5.63
N GLU A 59 -5.67 18.07 5.62
CA GLU A 59 -4.53 18.63 6.35
C GLU A 59 -3.65 19.58 5.51
N PRO A 60 -2.83 20.43 6.14
CA PRO A 60 -1.87 21.28 5.43
C PRO A 60 -0.89 20.42 4.63
N ARG A 61 -0.56 20.90 3.42
CA ARG A 61 0.29 20.18 2.44
C ARG A 61 1.63 19.66 3.02
N SER A 62 2.15 20.27 4.07
CA SER A 62 3.37 19.83 4.78
C SER A 62 3.28 18.41 5.32
N LEU A 63 2.14 18.00 5.88
CA LEU A 63 1.94 16.64 6.40
C LEU A 63 1.85 15.61 5.25
N SER A 64 1.21 15.99 4.15
CA SER A 64 1.14 15.14 2.95
C SER A 64 2.54 14.89 2.35
N TYR A 65 3.42 15.90 2.34
CA TYR A 65 4.82 15.70 1.91
C TYR A 65 5.58 14.73 2.82
N LEU A 66 5.32 14.76 4.12
CA LEU A 66 5.95 13.85 5.10
C LEU A 66 5.49 12.40 4.90
N ALA A 67 4.20 12.21 4.62
CA ALA A 67 3.66 10.89 4.24
C ALA A 67 4.26 10.36 2.93
N VAL A 68 4.37 11.21 1.90
CA VAL A 68 5.00 10.84 0.62
C VAL A 68 6.48 10.51 0.81
N LEU A 69 7.20 11.28 1.63
CA LEU A 69 8.59 11.01 1.99
C LEU A 69 8.73 9.64 2.69
N GLY A 70 7.85 9.34 3.65
CA GLY A 70 7.82 8.05 4.33
C GLY A 70 7.57 6.88 3.37
N ILE A 71 6.60 7.02 2.47
CA ILE A 71 6.34 6.01 1.42
C ILE A 71 7.56 5.85 0.52
N GLY A 72 8.15 6.95 0.06
CA GLY A 72 9.35 6.94 -0.77
C GLY A 72 10.54 6.27 -0.09
N ALA A 73 10.73 6.51 1.21
CA ALA A 73 11.79 5.88 2.00
C ALA A 73 11.58 4.37 2.14
N VAL A 74 10.35 3.90 2.39
CA VAL A 74 10.02 2.47 2.44
C VAL A 74 10.26 1.81 1.09
N VAL A 75 9.83 2.44 -0.01
CA VAL A 75 10.06 1.91 -1.37
C VAL A 75 11.55 1.84 -1.68
N ALA A 76 12.32 2.90 -1.39
CA ALA A 76 13.75 2.92 -1.58
C ALA A 76 14.46 1.83 -0.75
N PHE A 77 14.06 1.66 0.51
CA PHE A 77 14.59 0.61 1.38
C PHE A 77 14.29 -0.79 0.84
N LEU A 78 13.06 -1.05 0.37
CA LEU A 78 12.69 -2.33 -0.22
C LEU A 78 13.47 -2.61 -1.51
N LEU A 79 13.66 -1.61 -2.37
CA LEU A 79 14.48 -1.74 -3.58
C LEU A 79 15.94 -2.03 -3.24
N LEU A 80 16.52 -1.33 -2.25
CA LEU A 80 17.87 -1.60 -1.77
C LEU A 80 18.01 -3.00 -1.17
N SER A 81 17.00 -3.46 -0.42
CA SER A 81 16.99 -4.80 0.16
C SER A 81 16.94 -5.88 -0.92
N VAL A 82 16.10 -5.72 -1.94
CA VAL A 82 16.06 -6.62 -3.10
C VAL A 82 17.37 -6.61 -3.87
N LEU A 83 17.95 -5.44 -4.10
CA LEU A 83 19.23 -5.29 -4.80
C LEU A 83 20.38 -5.97 -4.04
N SER A 84 20.40 -5.83 -2.70
CA SER A 84 21.36 -6.52 -1.84
C SER A 84 21.18 -8.04 -1.89
N LEU A 85 19.94 -8.54 -1.99
CA LEU A 85 19.65 -9.97 -2.07
C LEU A 85 20.12 -10.58 -3.40
N ILE A 86 20.05 -9.81 -4.50
CA ILE A 86 20.50 -10.21 -5.84
C ILE A 86 22.04 -10.25 -5.94
N GLY A 87 22.77 -9.89 -4.87
CA GLY A 87 24.22 -9.96 -4.83
C GLY A 87 24.92 -8.74 -5.47
N VAL A 88 24.16 -7.68 -5.76
CA VAL A 88 24.76 -6.38 -6.12
C VAL A 88 25.27 -5.75 -4.83
N GLN A 89 26.49 -6.13 -4.45
CA GLN A 89 27.21 -5.49 -3.37
C GLN A 89 27.69 -4.14 -3.87
N PHE A 90 27.27 -3.06 -3.20
CA PHE A 90 27.91 -1.76 -3.36
C PHE A 90 29.33 -1.87 -2.79
N VAL A 91 30.28 -2.31 -3.62
CA VAL A 91 31.70 -2.31 -3.27
C VAL A 91 32.09 -0.87 -2.98
N PRO A 92 32.52 -0.51 -1.75
CA PRO A 92 33.04 0.81 -1.50
C PRO A 92 34.33 0.93 -2.33
N VAL A 93 34.27 1.76 -3.37
CA VAL A 93 35.45 2.18 -4.12
C VAL A 93 36.30 2.97 -3.12
N ARG A 94 37.37 2.33 -2.63
CA ARG A 94 38.43 2.99 -1.86
C ARG A 94 39.15 4.01 -2.72
#